data_AF-L8GIT9-F1
#
_entry.id   AF-L8GIT9-F1
#
_cell.length_a   1.000
_cell.length_b   1.000
_cell.length_c   1.000
_cell.angle_alpha   90.00
_cell.angle_beta   90.00
_cell.angle_gamma   90.00
#
_symmetry.space_group_name_H-M   'P 1'
#
loop_
_entity.id
_entity.type
_entity.pdbx_description
1 polymer ?
#
loop_
_entity_poly.entity_id
_entity_poly.type
_entity_poly.pdbx_seq_one_letter_code
_entity_poly.pdbx_strand_id
1 'polypeptide(L)'
;MSPSGSYTPSTKAASFHDRVMSFKDSLHSHELRQLLSSITMDEFQELREASASVILPIVVDWLYDPVTQSLALVYLWETAKQFPALFRRAENSQLILKCYSALDGVSSSDTFSPEEITQIREFIALACSRTTSPAMSWSV
;
A
#
# COMPACT_ATOMS: atom_id res chain seq x y z
N MET A 1 21.35 -21.80 -48.50
CA MET A 1 21.83 -21.20 -47.23
C MET A 1 20.66 -20.41 -46.66
N SER A 2 20.02 -20.94 -45.62
CA SER A 2 18.90 -20.29 -44.95
C SER A 2 19.43 -19.54 -43.72
N PRO A 3 19.08 -18.26 -43.50
CA PRO A 3 19.45 -17.60 -42.27
C PRO A 3 18.49 -18.05 -41.17
N SER A 4 19.00 -18.86 -40.24
CA SER A 4 18.32 -19.12 -38.97
C SER A 4 18.34 -17.84 -38.15
N GLY A 5 17.29 -17.03 -38.30
CA GLY A 5 17.01 -15.92 -37.40
C GLY A 5 16.68 -16.47 -36.02
N SER A 6 17.66 -16.43 -35.12
CA SER A 6 17.47 -16.70 -33.70
C SER A 6 16.58 -15.61 -33.11
N TYR A 7 15.28 -15.91 -32.99
CA TYR A 7 14.37 -15.17 -32.13
C TYR A 7 14.84 -15.35 -30.69
N THR A 8 15.53 -14.37 -30.14
CA THR A 8 15.59 -14.21 -28.68
C THR A 8 14.21 -13.71 -28.25
N PRO A 9 13.42 -14.46 -27.46
CA PRO A 9 12.23 -13.89 -26.86
C PRO A 9 12.72 -12.73 -25.99
N SER A 10 12.28 -11.51 -26.32
CA SER A 10 12.48 -10.36 -25.47
C SER A 10 11.69 -10.63 -24.19
N THR A 11 12.35 -11.19 -23.19
CA THR A 11 11.86 -11.23 -21.82
C THR A 11 11.73 -9.78 -21.38
N LYS A 12 10.56 -9.19 -21.61
CA LYS A 12 10.16 -7.96 -20.93
C LYS A 12 10.43 -8.21 -19.44
N ALA A 13 11.21 -7.34 -18.82
CA ALA A 13 11.40 -7.36 -17.38
C ALA A 13 10.00 -7.41 -16.73
N ALA A 14 9.79 -8.35 -15.81
CA ALA A 14 8.52 -8.49 -15.11
C ALA A 14 8.21 -7.18 -14.39
N SER A 15 6.97 -6.68 -14.50
CA SER A 15 6.57 -5.44 -13.82
C SER A 15 6.68 -5.59 -12.31
N PHE A 16 6.77 -4.48 -11.59
CA PHE A 16 6.77 -4.48 -10.13
C PHE A 16 5.51 -5.16 -9.56
N HIS A 17 4.37 -4.96 -10.21
CA HIS A 17 3.14 -5.70 -9.92
C HIS A 17 3.35 -7.21 -10.00
N ASP A 18 3.88 -7.73 -11.11
CA ASP A 18 4.11 -9.17 -11.31
C ASP A 18 5.09 -9.74 -10.28
N ARG A 19 6.14 -8.96 -9.96
CA ARG A 19 7.11 -9.30 -8.91
C ARG A 19 6.44 -9.44 -7.55
N VAL A 20 5.63 -8.48 -7.13
CA VAL A 20 4.87 -8.56 -5.86
C VAL A 20 3.89 -9.74 -5.87
N MET A 21 3.16 -9.93 -6.98
CA MET A 21 2.18 -11.01 -7.09
C MET A 21 2.80 -12.40 -7.01
N SER A 22 4.09 -12.57 -7.35
CA SER A 22 4.81 -13.83 -7.16
C SER A 22 4.95 -14.24 -5.69
N PHE A 23 4.76 -13.30 -4.75
CA PHE A 23 4.80 -13.53 -3.30
C PHE A 23 3.43 -13.53 -2.63
N LYS A 24 2.31 -13.54 -3.39
CA LYS A 24 0.95 -13.44 -2.81
C LYS A 24 0.66 -14.48 -1.72
N ASP A 25 1.27 -15.66 -1.82
CA ASP A 25 1.10 -16.79 -0.89
C ASP A 25 2.22 -16.85 0.17
N SER A 26 3.12 -15.87 0.22
CA SER A 26 4.32 -15.85 1.05
C SER A 26 4.61 -14.45 1.62
N LEU A 27 3.62 -13.85 2.27
CA LEU A 27 3.65 -12.47 2.78
C LEU A 27 4.74 -12.20 3.85
N HIS A 28 5.26 -13.25 4.49
CA HIS A 28 6.33 -13.16 5.49
C HIS A 28 7.73 -13.36 4.89
N SER A 29 7.85 -13.52 3.57
CA SER A 29 9.12 -13.66 2.87
C SER A 29 10.02 -12.45 3.14
N HIS A 30 11.28 -12.73 3.47
CA HIS A 30 12.30 -11.71 3.62
C HIS A 30 12.58 -11.01 2.29
N GLU A 31 12.53 -11.76 1.18
CA GLU A 31 12.71 -11.28 -0.17
C GLU A 31 11.63 -10.25 -0.56
N LEU A 32 10.36 -10.49 -0.20
CA LEU A 32 9.29 -9.51 -0.42
C LEU A 32 9.53 -8.22 0.40
N ARG A 33 9.97 -8.34 1.65
CA ARG A 33 10.27 -7.17 2.49
C ARG A 33 11.44 -6.35 1.92
N GLN A 34 12.49 -7.03 1.45
CA GLN A 34 13.60 -6.37 0.76
C GLN A 34 13.14 -5.67 -0.52
N LEU A 35 12.33 -6.36 -1.34
CA LEU A 35 11.75 -5.81 -2.57
C LEU A 35 10.98 -4.51 -2.31
N LEU A 36 10.16 -4.47 -1.26
CA LEU A 36 9.38 -3.29 -0.89
C LEU A 36 10.24 -2.20 -0.25
N SER A 37 11.30 -2.57 0.48
CA SER A 37 12.20 -1.58 1.11
C SER A 37 13.01 -0.76 0.10
N SER A 38 13.22 -1.30 -1.10
CA SER A 38 13.98 -0.65 -2.18
C SER A 38 13.10 -0.05 -3.27
N ILE A 39 11.78 0.07 -3.04
CA ILE A 39 10.86 0.51 -4.08
C ILE A 39 11.18 1.96 -4.51
N THR A 40 11.05 2.21 -5.81
CA THR A 40 11.03 3.56 -6.37
C THR A 40 9.60 4.05 -6.60
N MET A 41 9.39 5.37 -6.77
CA MET A 41 8.06 5.90 -7.09
C MET A 41 7.52 5.33 -8.41
N ASP A 42 8.38 5.12 -9.41
CA ASP A 42 8.00 4.53 -10.70
C ASP A 42 7.50 3.09 -10.52
N GLU A 43 8.22 2.28 -9.73
CA GLU A 43 7.80 0.93 -9.37
C GLU A 43 6.50 0.91 -8.57
N PHE A 44 6.29 1.90 -7.68
CA PHE A 44 5.02 2.04 -6.95
C PHE A 44 3.86 2.28 -7.92
N GLN A 45 4.04 3.13 -8.94
CA GLN A 45 3.00 3.42 -9.94
C GLN A 45 2.64 2.20 -10.81
N GLU A 46 3.52 1.20 -10.89
CA GLU A 46 3.21 -0.06 -11.56
C GLU A 46 2.26 -0.95 -10.74
N LEU A 47 2.08 -0.68 -9.44
CA LEU A 47 1.16 -1.45 -8.61
C LEU A 47 -0.26 -1.39 -9.15
N ARG A 48 -0.98 -2.49 -8.95
CA ARG A 48 -2.42 -2.59 -9.16
C ARG A 48 -3.08 -2.91 -7.84
N GLU A 49 -4.40 -2.76 -7.77
CA GLU A 49 -5.16 -3.00 -6.56
C GLU A 49 -4.89 -4.39 -5.94
N ALA A 50 -4.71 -5.43 -6.76
CA ALA A 50 -4.38 -6.77 -6.27
C ALA A 50 -3.02 -6.83 -5.56
N SER A 51 -1.96 -6.23 -6.14
CA SER A 51 -0.65 -6.18 -5.48
C SER A 51 -0.65 -5.21 -4.30
N ALA A 52 -1.40 -4.12 -4.38
CA ALA A 52 -1.59 -3.18 -3.28
C ALA A 52 -2.27 -3.88 -2.08
N SER A 53 -3.24 -4.77 -2.32
CA SER A 53 -3.87 -5.59 -1.29
C SER A 53 -2.88 -6.56 -0.62
N VAL A 54 -1.93 -7.12 -1.39
CA VAL A 54 -0.87 -8.01 -0.90
C VAL A 54 0.11 -7.28 0.03
N ILE A 55 0.49 -6.05 -0.32
CA ILE A 55 1.49 -5.28 0.46
C ILE A 55 0.90 -4.60 1.68
N LEU A 56 -0.40 -4.26 1.66
CA LEU A 56 -1.02 -3.43 2.68
C LEU A 56 -0.83 -4.00 4.11
N PRO A 57 -1.01 -5.31 4.39
CA PRO A 57 -0.71 -5.89 5.70
C PRO A 57 0.74 -5.68 6.16
N ILE A 58 1.70 -5.78 5.23
CA ILE A 58 3.13 -5.60 5.53
C ILE A 58 3.41 -4.14 5.90
N VAL A 59 2.80 -3.20 5.17
CA VAL A 59 2.89 -1.77 5.46
C VAL A 59 2.32 -1.45 6.84
N VAL A 60 1.19 -2.06 7.23
CA VAL A 60 0.62 -1.87 8.57
C VAL A 60 1.57 -2.38 9.65
N ASP A 61 2.15 -3.56 9.46
CA ASP A 61 3.12 -4.12 10.41
C ASP A 61 4.35 -3.20 10.55
N TRP A 62 4.81 -2.60 9.46
CA TRP A 62 5.94 -1.68 9.43
C TRP A 62 5.71 -0.35 10.16
N LEU A 63 4.46 0.06 10.41
CA LEU A 63 4.17 1.24 11.23
C LEU A 63 4.62 1.06 12.69
N TYR A 64 4.70 -0.18 13.17
CA TYR A 64 5.15 -0.51 14.53
C TYR A 64 6.66 -0.68 14.66
N ASP A 65 7.40 -0.70 13.54
CA ASP A 65 8.86 -0.83 13.53
C ASP A 65 9.49 0.54 13.21
N PRO A 66 10.21 1.17 14.16
CA PRO A 66 10.83 2.48 13.96
C PRO A 66 11.74 2.57 12.74
N VAL A 67 12.36 1.47 12.32
CA VAL A 67 13.28 1.44 11.17
C VAL A 67 12.52 1.60 9.85
N THR A 68 11.31 1.05 9.75
CA THR A 68 10.50 1.06 8.53
C THR A 68 9.32 2.04 8.59
N GLN A 69 9.11 2.70 9.73
CA GLN A 69 7.93 3.52 9.99
C GLN A 69 7.73 4.65 8.97
N SER A 70 8.80 5.38 8.62
CA SER A 70 8.72 6.44 7.60
C SER A 70 8.32 5.90 6.23
N LEU A 71 8.89 4.78 5.81
CA LEU A 71 8.55 4.14 4.54
C LEU A 71 7.10 3.67 4.56
N ALA A 72 6.65 3.09 5.66
CA ALA A 72 5.26 2.66 5.84
C ALA A 72 4.27 3.82 5.71
N LEU A 73 4.59 4.98 6.29
CA LEU A 73 3.76 6.19 6.17
C LEU A 73 3.65 6.66 4.70
N VAL A 74 4.76 6.67 3.96
CA VAL A 74 4.75 7.00 2.52
C VAL A 74 3.89 6.00 1.73
N TYR A 75 4.09 4.70 1.97
CA TYR A 75 3.30 3.65 1.34
C TYR A 75 1.81 3.80 1.63
N LEU A 76 1.47 4.05 2.89
CA LEU A 76 0.10 4.19 3.34
C LEU A 76 -0.59 5.38 2.68
N TRP A 77 0.11 6.52 2.61
CA TRP A 77 -0.36 7.72 1.91
C TRP A 77 -0.60 7.47 0.42
N GLU A 78 0.38 6.93 -0.30
CA GLU A 78 0.25 6.68 -1.73
C GLU A 78 -0.78 5.59 -2.04
N THR A 79 -0.88 4.56 -1.20
CA THR A 79 -1.90 3.51 -1.35
C THR A 79 -3.30 4.06 -1.13
N ALA A 80 -3.49 4.95 -0.14
CA ALA A 80 -4.78 5.60 0.09
C ALA A 80 -5.18 6.51 -1.08
N LYS A 81 -4.21 7.18 -1.72
CA LYS A 81 -4.45 8.04 -2.89
C LYS A 81 -4.84 7.23 -4.13
N GLN A 82 -4.08 6.16 -4.42
CA GLN A 82 -4.22 5.39 -5.66
C GLN A 82 -5.29 4.29 -5.56
N PHE A 83 -5.47 3.69 -4.38
CA PHE A 83 -6.35 2.55 -4.15
C PHE A 83 -7.31 2.75 -2.96
N PRO A 84 -8.11 3.85 -2.93
CA PRO A 84 -9.00 4.15 -1.80
C PRO A 84 -10.08 3.08 -1.56
N ALA A 85 -10.37 2.23 -2.55
CA ALA A 85 -11.27 1.09 -2.39
C ALA A 85 -10.77 0.08 -1.34
N LEU A 86 -9.45 -0.11 -1.20
CA LEU A 86 -8.87 -1.06 -0.24
C LEU A 86 -9.22 -0.69 1.21
N PHE A 87 -9.32 0.61 1.51
CA PHE A 87 -9.66 1.13 2.83
C PHE A 87 -11.17 1.09 3.14
N ARG A 88 -11.99 0.64 2.19
CA ARG A 88 -13.45 0.54 2.35
C ARG A 88 -13.96 -0.89 2.44
N ARG A 89 -13.13 -1.87 2.08
CA ARG A 89 -13.57 -3.27 2.08
C ARG A 89 -13.71 -3.79 3.49
N ALA A 90 -14.83 -4.46 3.75
CA ALA A 90 -15.10 -5.08 5.05
C ALA A 90 -14.01 -6.07 5.45
N GLU A 91 -13.42 -6.79 4.49
CA GLU A 91 -12.32 -7.74 4.71
C GLU A 91 -11.06 -7.08 5.30
N ASN A 92 -10.84 -5.78 5.02
CA ASN A 92 -9.70 -5.01 5.50
C ASN A 92 -10.00 -4.23 6.79
N SER A 93 -11.22 -4.30 7.33
CA SER A 93 -11.64 -3.51 8.50
C SER A 93 -10.70 -3.67 9.70
N GLN A 94 -10.30 -4.89 10.03
CA GLN A 94 -9.37 -5.18 11.12
C GLN A 94 -7.98 -4.59 10.87
N LEU A 95 -7.51 -4.65 9.62
CA LEU A 95 -6.24 -4.10 9.22
C LEU A 95 -6.24 -2.56 9.29
N ILE A 96 -7.35 -1.93 8.91
CA ILE A 96 -7.53 -0.48 9.00
C ILE A 96 -7.57 -0.02 10.47
N LEU A 97 -8.23 -0.78 11.34
CA LEU A 97 -8.21 -0.51 12.79
C LEU A 97 -6.79 -0.59 13.35
N LYS A 98 -6.01 -1.59 12.92
CA LYS A 98 -4.57 -1.67 13.26
C LYS A 98 -3.80 -0.45 12.75
N CYS A 99 -4.03 0.01 11.52
CA CYS A 99 -3.42 1.24 11.02
C CYS A 99 -3.69 2.43 11.95
N TYR A 100 -4.95 2.67 12.35
CA TYR A 100 -5.27 3.78 13.25
C TYR A 100 -4.56 3.66 14.60
N SER A 101 -4.57 2.47 15.20
CA SER A 101 -3.86 2.23 16.46
C SER A 101 -2.35 2.44 16.32
N ALA A 102 -1.76 2.07 15.18
CA ALA A 102 -0.35 2.29 14.93
C ALA A 102 -0.05 3.79 14.79
N LEU A 103 -0.85 4.52 14.02
CA LEU A 103 -0.74 5.96 13.80
C LEU A 103 -0.85 6.77 15.11
N ASP A 104 -1.74 6.36 16.03
CA ASP A 104 -1.86 7.00 17.34
C ASP A 104 -0.60 6.80 18.22
N GLY A 105 0.17 5.74 17.96
CA GLY A 105 1.46 5.50 18.60
C GLY A 105 2.64 6.25 17.97
N VAL A 106 2.46 6.81 16.76
CA VAL A 106 3.52 7.58 16.08
C VAL A 106 3.51 9.01 16.62
N SER A 107 4.30 9.25 17.68
CA SER A 107 4.38 10.58 18.31
C SER A 107 5.21 11.58 17.49
N SER A 108 6.15 11.09 16.68
CA SER A 108 6.97 11.83 15.71
C SER A 108 7.94 10.83 15.06
N SER A 109 8.09 10.87 13.74
CA SER A 109 9.22 10.22 13.06
C SER A 109 10.21 11.31 12.63
N ASP A 110 11.50 10.97 12.52
CA ASP A 110 12.53 11.89 11.97
C ASP A 110 12.15 12.44 10.58
N THR A 111 11.23 11.79 9.87
CA THR A 111 10.76 12.17 8.53
C THR A 111 9.41 12.88 8.51
N PHE A 112 8.55 12.68 9.52
CA PHE A 112 7.16 13.17 9.49
C PHE A 112 6.82 13.96 10.75
N SER A 113 6.31 15.19 10.56
CA SER A 113 5.80 16.00 11.65
C SER A 113 4.48 15.44 12.20
N PRO A 114 4.10 15.77 13.44
CA PRO A 114 2.79 15.40 13.99
C PRO A 114 1.62 15.87 13.13
N GLU A 115 1.73 17.02 12.46
CA GLU A 115 0.72 17.53 11.53
C GLU A 115 0.59 16.65 10.28
N GLU A 116 1.70 16.16 9.72
CA GLU A 116 1.68 15.28 8.54
C GLU A 116 1.06 13.92 8.88
N ILE A 117 1.39 13.37 10.07
CA ILE A 117 0.77 12.14 10.57
C ILE A 117 -0.74 12.34 10.75
N THR A 118 -1.15 13.50 11.26
CA THR A 118 -2.57 13.87 11.39
C THR A 118 -3.26 13.95 10.01
N GLN A 119 -2.61 14.56 9.01
CA GLN A 119 -3.13 14.64 7.64
C GLN A 119 -3.28 13.25 7.01
N ILE A 120 -2.31 12.36 7.19
CA ILE A 120 -2.40 10.97 6.72
C ILE A 120 -3.60 10.28 7.37
N ARG A 121 -3.79 10.46 8.67
CA ARG A 121 -4.92 9.87 9.41
C ARG A 121 -6.27 10.38 8.90
N GLU A 122 -6.42 11.69 8.73
CA GLU A 122 -7.63 12.30 8.19
C GLU A 122 -7.92 11.84 6.76
N PHE A 123 -6.88 11.71 5.94
CA PHE A 123 -7.02 11.24 4.57
C PHE A 123 -7.48 9.78 4.50
N ILE A 124 -6.94 8.90 5.35
CA ILE A 124 -7.42 7.51 5.46
C ILE A 124 -8.85 7.49 5.96
N ALA A 125 -9.22 8.33 6.93
CA ALA A 125 -10.60 8.46 7.40
C ALA A 125 -11.55 8.92 6.29
N LEU A 126 -11.11 9.85 5.44
CA LEU A 126 -11.84 10.28 4.25
C LEU A 126 -12.00 9.13 3.24
N ALA A 127 -10.93 8.35 3.01
CA ALA A 127 -10.96 7.18 2.14
C ALA A 127 -11.95 6.12 2.65
N CYS A 128 -12.03 5.92 3.97
CA CYS A 128 -13.01 5.03 4.60
C CYS A 128 -14.46 5.56 4.52
N SER A 129 -14.67 6.88 4.50
CA SER A 129 -16.00 7.51 4.67
C SER A 129 -16.70 7.96 3.38
N ARG A 130 -16.03 8.02 2.22
CA ARG A 130 -16.65 8.36 0.92
C ARG A 130 -17.56 7.26 0.35
N THR A 131 -18.57 6.89 1.14
CA THR A 131 -19.87 6.36 0.75
C THR A 131 -20.94 6.91 1.68
N THR A 132 -21.11 8.23 1.70
CA THR A 132 -22.41 8.84 1.97
C THR A 132 -22.70 9.83 0.85
N SER A 133 -23.34 9.32 -0.20
CA SER A 133 -24.29 10.17 -0.91
C SER A 133 -25.34 10.61 0.13
N PRO A 134 -25.75 11.89 0.18
CA PRO A 134 -26.78 12.36 1.11
C PRO A 134 -28.13 11.81 0.65
N ALA A 135 -28.48 10.60 1.10
CA ALA A 135 -29.78 10.02 0.90
C ALA A 135 -30.21 9.32 2.18
N MET A 136 -30.59 10.10 3.19
CA MET A 136 -31.65 9.73 4.12
C MET A 136 -32.06 10.96 4.94
N SER A 137 -33.08 11.64 4.42
CA SER A 137 -34.05 12.36 5.25
C SER A 137 -34.56 11.40 6.31
N TRP A 138 -34.31 11.72 7.58
CA TRP A 138 -35.17 11.25 8.66
C TRP A 138 -35.78 12.50 9.27
N SER A 139 -37.03 12.74 8.88
CA SER A 139 -37.96 13.56 9.65
C SER A 139 -38.07 12.96 11.05
N VAL A 140 -37.93 13.81 12.06
CA VAL A 140 -38.62 13.65 13.36
C VAL A 140 -39.42 14.92 13.57
#